data_AF-A0A8K0KL52-F1
#
_entry.id   AF-A0A8K0KL52-F1
#
_cell.length_a   1.000
_cell.length_b   1.000
_cell.length_c   1.000
_cell.angle_alpha   90.00
_cell.angle_beta   90.00
_cell.angle_gamma   90.00
#
_symmetry.space_group_name_H-M   'P 1'
#
loop_
_entity.id
_entity.type
_entity.pdbx_description
1 polymer ?
#
loop_
_entity_poly.entity_id
_entity_poly.type
_entity_poly.pdbx_seq_one_letter_code
_entity_poly.pdbx_strand_id
1 'polypeptide(L)' 'MNDGNVDDIGRLVILPSTYIGSSRHMHEYTQDAMTYVGKHGRPDLLITFTCSSSWPKIKEDMINGQTPMDRNDIIA' A
#
# COMPACT_ATOMS: atom_id res chain seq x y z
N MET A 1 -20.55 11.55 -6.84
CA MET A 1 -19.77 12.53 -6.07
C MET A 1 -20.74 13.62 -5.65
N ASN A 2 -21.17 13.60 -4.40
CA ASN A 2 -22.13 14.56 -3.85
C ASN A 2 -21.51 15.15 -2.58
N ASP A 3 -20.48 15.98 -2.79
CA ASP A 3 -19.84 16.73 -1.70
C ASP A 3 -20.42 18.13 -1.71
N GLY A 4 -21.28 18.40 -0.73
CA GLY A 4 -21.89 19.72 -0.59
C GLY A 4 -22.94 19.84 0.50
N ASN A 5 -22.91 19.00 1.54
CA ASN A 5 -23.73 19.26 2.73
C ASN A 5 -22.88 19.98 3.79
N VAL A 6 -23.22 21.23 4.07
CA VAL A 6 -22.62 22.09 5.10
C VAL A 6 -22.75 21.51 6.51
N ASP A 7 -23.69 20.60 6.73
CA ASP A 7 -23.93 19.95 8.02
C ASP A 7 -22.88 18.88 8.40
N ASP A 8 -22.09 18.37 7.44
CA ASP A 8 -21.07 17.35 7.70
C ASP A 8 -19.67 17.95 8.00
N ILE A 9 -19.54 19.29 7.99
CA ILE A 9 -18.29 19.98 8.31
C ILE A 9 -18.01 19.85 9.81
N GLY A 10 -16.90 19.20 10.17
CA GLY A 10 -16.49 19.00 11.56
C GLY A 10 -17.06 17.73 12.22
N ARG A 11 -17.72 16.86 11.45
CA ARG A 11 -18.22 15.58 11.96
C ARG A 11 -17.08 14.60 12.22
N LEU A 12 -17.03 14.03 13.42
CA LEU A 12 -16.13 12.92 13.73
C LEU A 12 -16.59 11.68 12.97
N VAL A 13 -15.88 11.30 11.92
CA VAL A 13 -16.12 10.07 11.17
C VAL A 13 -15.02 9.09 11.49
N ILE A 14 -15.39 7.87 11.89
CA ILE A 14 -14.43 6.80 12.06
C ILE A 14 -14.14 6.19 10.69
N LEU A 15 -12.90 6.26 10.25
CA LEU A 15 -12.49 5.69 8.98
C LEU A 15 -12.59 4.15 9.02
N PRO A 16 -13.18 3.51 7.99
CA PRO A 16 -13.18 2.06 7.86
C PRO A 16 -11.76 1.54 7.61
N SER A 17 -11.51 0.25 7.87
CA SER A 17 -10.18 -0.35 7.61
C SER A 17 -9.83 -0.43 6.13
N THR A 18 -10.81 -0.33 5.24
CA THR A 18 -10.60 -0.18 3.79
C THR A 18 -9.89 1.13 3.42
N TYR A 19 -9.91 2.14 4.30
CA TYR A 19 -9.13 3.36 4.10
C TYR A 19 -7.65 3.10 4.40
N ILE A 20 -6.83 3.07 3.34
CA ILE A 20 -5.38 2.82 3.43
C ILE A 20 -4.72 3.86 4.34
N GLY A 21 -3.95 3.39 5.30
CA GLY A 21 -3.26 4.24 6.28
C GLY A 21 -4.13 4.76 7.43
N SER A 22 -5.41 4.37 7.50
CA SER A 22 -6.21 4.64 8.71
C SER A 22 -5.68 3.84 9.91
N SER A 23 -5.99 4.32 11.11
CA SER A 23 -5.68 3.58 12.35
C SER A 23 -6.25 2.15 12.33
N ARG A 24 -7.45 1.95 11.78
CA ARG A 24 -8.05 0.61 11.67
C ARG A 24 -7.34 -0.27 10.66
N HIS A 25 -6.95 0.27 9.51
CA HIS A 25 -6.17 -0.45 8.48
C HIS A 25 -4.84 -0.97 9.05
N MET A 26 -4.10 -0.13 9.74
CA MET A 26 -2.81 -0.52 10.35
C MET A 26 -2.99 -1.52 11.50
N HIS A 27 -4.08 -1.40 12.26
CA HIS A 27 -4.41 -2.34 13.32
C HIS A 27 -4.72 -3.74 12.77
N GLU A 28 -5.50 -3.82 11.68
CA GLU A 28 -5.83 -5.08 10.99
C GLU A 28 -4.57 -5.81 10.53
N TYR A 29 -3.65 -5.13 9.84
CA TYR A 29 -2.36 -5.73 9.45
C TYR A 29 -1.53 -6.23 10.62
N THR A 30 -1.57 -5.52 11.76
CA THR A 30 -0.85 -5.96 12.96
C THR A 30 -1.46 -7.25 13.49
N GLN A 31 -2.79 -7.34 13.57
CA GLN A 31 -3.48 -8.54 14.02
C GLN A 31 -3.25 -9.74 13.09
N ASP A 32 -3.26 -9.51 11.77
CA ASP A 32 -2.97 -10.54 10.78
C ASP A 32 -1.54 -11.08 10.92
N ALA A 33 -0.56 -10.20 11.04
CA ALA A 33 0.83 -10.58 11.27
C ALA A 33 1.00 -11.40 12.55
N MET A 34 0.35 -10.98 13.65
CA MET A 34 0.40 -11.71 14.92
C MET A 34 -0.29 -13.07 14.83
N THR A 35 -1.38 -13.17 14.08
CA THR A 35 -2.08 -14.44 13.82
C THR A 35 -1.20 -15.39 13.02
N TYR A 36 -0.52 -14.87 11.99
CA TYR A 36 0.43 -15.64 11.20
C TYR A 36 1.57 -16.19 12.06
N VAL A 37 2.20 -15.34 12.87
CA VAL A 37 3.27 -15.74 13.80
C VAL A 37 2.77 -16.72 14.86
N GLY A 38 1.56 -16.53 15.39
CA GLY A 38 0.97 -17.45 16.36
C GLY A 38 0.71 -18.84 15.77
N LYS A 39 0.32 -18.91 14.49
CA LYS A 39 0.01 -20.17 13.81
C LYS A 39 1.26 -20.89 13.28
N HIS A 40 2.22 -20.14 12.73
CA HIS A 40 3.35 -20.70 11.98
C HIS A 40 4.70 -20.54 12.71
N GLY A 41 4.73 -19.83 13.84
CA GLY A 41 5.96 -19.49 14.54
C GLY A 41 6.60 -18.21 13.99
N ARG A 42 7.66 -17.78 14.66
CA ARG A 42 8.42 -16.59 14.26
C ARG A 42 9.22 -16.91 12.99
N PRO A 43 9.24 -16.01 11.98
CA PRO A 43 10.12 -16.18 10.83
C PRO A 43 11.59 -16.05 11.25
N ASP A 44 12.43 -16.95 10.74
CA ASP A 44 13.89 -16.90 10.92
C ASP A 44 14.59 -15.99 9.90
N LEU A 45 13.93 -15.72 8.77
CA LEU A 45 14.45 -14.90 7.67
C LEU A 45 13.37 -13.92 7.18
N LEU A 46 13.75 -12.65 7.04
CA LEU A 46 12.94 -11.61 6.41
C LEU A 46 13.68 -11.11 5.16
N ILE A 47 13.08 -11.31 3.99
CA ILE A 47 13.62 -10.82 2.71
C ILE A 47 12.76 -9.66 2.25
N THR A 48 13.39 -8.50 2.05
CA THR A 48 12.73 -7.32 1.49
C THR A 48 13.27 -7.09 0.08
N PHE A 49 12.41 -7.23 -0.92
CA PHE A 49 12.70 -6.79 -2.28
C PHE A 49 12.30 -5.33 -2.42
N THR A 50 13.25 -4.47 -2.76
CA THR A 50 12.95 -3.08 -3.12
C THR A 50 12.92 -2.99 -4.64
N CYS A 51 11.85 -2.43 -5.18
CA CYS A 51 11.74 -2.11 -6.60
C CYS A 51 11.52 -0.61 -6.69
N SER A 52 12.44 0.11 -7.34
CA SER A 52 12.35 1.56 -7.49
C SER A 52 12.36 1.90 -8.96
N SER A 53 11.29 2.53 -9.45
CA SER A 53 11.14 2.99 -10.83
C SER A 53 12.23 3.97 -11.29
N SER A 54 12.99 4.53 -10.34
CA SER A 54 14.13 5.41 -10.63
C SER A 54 15.40 4.66 -11.07
N TRP A 55 15.45 3.33 -10.94
CA TRP A 55 16.64 2.54 -11.24
C TRP A 55 17.01 2.58 -12.73
N PRO A 56 18.31 2.68 -13.07
CA PRO A 56 18.76 2.82 -14.46
C PRO A 56 18.25 1.70 -15.37
N LYS A 57 18.29 0.45 -14.88
CA LYS A 57 17.82 -0.72 -15.64
C LYS A 57 16.34 -0.62 -16.03
N ILE A 58 15.50 -0.13 -15.11
CA ILE A 58 14.08 0.09 -15.40
C ILE A 58 13.91 1.18 -16.45
N LYS A 59 14.68 2.28 -16.35
CA LYS A 59 14.63 3.37 -17.33
C LYS A 59 15.15 2.96 -18.71
N GLU A 60 16.13 2.08 -18.78
CA GLU A 60 16.67 1.54 -20.04
C GLU A 60 15.66 0.63 -20.75
N ASP A 61 14.89 -0.16 -19.99
CA ASP A 61 13.83 -1.02 -20.51
C ASP A 61 12.54 -0.25 -20.87
N MET A 62 12.45 1.04 -20.51
CA MET A 62 11.31 1.90 -20.81
C MET A 62 11.46 2.58 -22.18
N ILE A 63 10.39 2.53 -22.97
CA ILE A 63 10.31 3.24 -24.25
C ILE A 63 10.11 4.74 -23.99
N ASN A 64 10.77 5.59 -24.78
CA ASN A 64 10.70 7.05 -24.67
C ASN A 64 9.25 7.55 -24.56
N GLY A 65 8.92 8.19 -23.44
CA GLY A 65 7.60 8.77 -23.17
C GLY A 65 6.65 7.91 -22.33
N GLN A 66 7.01 6.67 -21.99
CA GLN A 66 6.23 5.85 -21.05
C GLN A 66 6.53 6.22 -19.60
N THR A 67 5.52 6.15 -18.74
CA THR A 67 5.70 6.27 -17.30
C THR A 67 5.82 4.89 -16.65
N PRO A 68 6.49 4.80 -15.49
CA PRO A 68 6.57 3.56 -14.70
C PRO A 68 5.23 2.84 -14.50
N MET A 69 4.14 3.59 -14.44
CA MET A 69 2.79 3.06 -14.25
C MET A 69 2.22 2.40 -15.51
N ASP A 70 2.74 2.75 -16.69
CA ASP A 70 2.25 2.23 -17.98
C ASP A 70 2.83 0.85 -18.32
N ARG A 71 3.87 0.40 -17.59
CA ARG A 71 4.60 -0.86 -17.80
C ARG A 71 4.77 -1.63 -16.49
N ASN A 72 3.66 -2.16 -15.98
CA ASN A 72 3.65 -3.03 -14.80
C ASN A 72 4.43 -4.35 -14.99
N ASP A 73 4.78 -4.71 -16.22
CA ASP A 73 5.63 -5.86 -16.56
C ASP A 73 7.11 -5.63 -16.24
N ILE A 74 7.56 -4.37 -16.19
CA ILE A 74 8.94 -3.99 -15.85
C ILE A 74 9.06 -3.66 -14.34
N ILE A 75 7.95 -3.22 -13.73
CA ILE A 75 7.91 -2.74 -12.34
C ILE A 75 6.92 -3.64 -11.58
N ALA A 76 7.46 -4.72 -11.03
CA ALA A 76 6.76 -5.66 -10.14
C ALA A 76 7.16 -5.44 -8.68
#